data_AF-A0A068MY21-F1
#
_entry.id   AF-A0A068MY21-F1
#
_cell.length_a   1.000
_cell.length_b   1.000
_cell.length_c   1.000
_cell.angle_alpha   90.00
_cell.angle_beta   90.00
_cell.angle_gamma   90.00
#
_symmetry.space_group_name_H-M   'P 1'
#
loop_
_entity.id
_entity.type
_entity.pdbx_description
1 polymer ?
#
loop_
_entity_poly.entity_id
_entity_poly.type
_entity_poly.pdbx_seq_one_letter_code
_entity_poly.pdbx_strand_id
1 'polypeptide(L)'
;MAGLANLDDRVARINQYYSPRHQFNLWRSSQDGKTWKREQHKKQKYRCANPNCDFVHQEPEYFEVDHIKPIKTHPHLAVDEKNLQLLCPPCNRRKGPSDKEI
;
A
#
# COMPACT_ATOMS: atom_id res chain seq x y z
N MET A 1 8.71 38.09 11.66
CA MET A 1 8.02 36.84 12.03
C MET A 1 7.14 36.24 10.93
N ALA A 2 6.78 36.94 9.84
CA ALA A 2 5.94 36.38 8.77
C ALA A 2 6.66 35.48 7.74
N GLY A 3 7.99 35.60 7.60
CA GLY A 3 8.75 34.86 6.58
C GLY A 3 9.05 33.39 6.91
N LEU A 4 9.16 33.04 8.20
CA LEU A 4 9.46 31.67 8.65
C LEU A 4 8.24 30.75 8.55
N ALA A 5 7.04 31.24 8.91
CA ALA A 5 5.79 30.49 8.77
C ALA A 5 5.53 30.02 7.32
N ASN A 6 5.90 30.84 6.33
CA ASN A 6 5.78 30.49 4.91
C ASN A 6 6.75 29.38 4.48
N LEU A 7 7.96 29.32 5.07
CA LEU A 7 8.94 28.28 4.78
C LEU A 7 8.55 26.94 5.42
N ASP A 8 8.08 26.96 6.66
CA ASP A 8 7.59 25.75 7.35
C ASP A 8 6.41 25.13 6.59
N ASP A 9 5.48 25.95 6.10
CA ASP A 9 4.37 25.51 5.24
C ASP A 9 4.84 24.88 3.93
N ARG A 10 5.89 25.44 3.31
CA ARG A 10 6.49 24.88 2.08
C ARG A 10 7.17 23.55 2.36
N VAL A 11 7.92 23.44 3.44
CA VAL A 11 8.59 22.20 3.87
C VAL A 11 7.55 21.12 4.19
N ALA A 12 6.46 21.46 4.90
CA ALA A 12 5.37 20.55 5.20
C ALA A 12 4.71 20.00 3.91
N ARG A 13 4.44 20.86 2.92
CA ARG A 13 3.90 20.44 1.61
C ARG A 13 4.85 19.52 0.85
N ILE A 14 6.15 19.83 0.83
CA ILE A 14 7.19 18.98 0.22
C ILE A 14 7.22 17.62 0.92
N ASN A 15 7.27 17.60 2.25
CA ASN A 15 7.27 16.36 3.02
C ASN A 15 5.99 15.54 2.83
N GLN A 16 4.84 16.18 2.65
CA GLN A 16 3.59 15.51 2.34
C GLN A 16 3.61 14.86 0.95
N TYR A 17 4.12 15.57 -0.07
CA TYR A 17 4.27 15.04 -1.43
C TYR A 17 5.26 13.87 -1.47
N TYR A 18 6.40 13.99 -0.80
CA TYR A 18 7.37 12.91 -0.69
C TYR A 18 7.05 11.91 0.42
N SER A 19 5.87 12.00 1.04
CA SER A 19 5.50 11.05 2.08
C SER A 19 5.45 9.62 1.49
N PRO A 20 5.92 8.60 2.23
CA PRO A 20 5.90 7.21 1.74
C PRO A 20 4.50 6.74 1.32
N ARG A 21 3.45 7.23 2.00
CA ARG A 21 2.06 6.95 1.63
C ARG A 21 1.69 7.59 0.29
N HIS A 22 2.11 8.83 0.03
CA HIS A 22 1.85 9.50 -1.24
C HIS A 22 2.58 8.78 -2.38
N GLN A 23 3.85 8.42 -2.18
CA GLN A 23 4.62 7.64 -3.16
C GLN A 23 3.93 6.30 -3.49
N PHE A 24 3.47 5.57 -2.48
CA PHE A 24 2.68 4.35 -2.68
C PHE A 24 1.40 4.61 -3.47
N ASN A 25 0.66 5.69 -3.15
CA ASN A 25 -0.58 6.02 -3.86
C ASN A 25 -0.34 6.36 -5.33
N LEU A 26 0.75 7.08 -5.64
CA LEU A 26 1.18 7.36 -7.01
C LEU A 26 1.51 6.06 -7.74
N TRP A 27 2.36 5.21 -7.14
CA TRP A 27 2.72 3.91 -7.71
C TRP A 27 1.50 3.02 -7.93
N ARG A 28 0.61 2.89 -6.94
CA ARG A 28 -0.61 2.06 -7.03
C ARG A 28 -1.53 2.50 -8.17
N SER A 29 -1.56 3.80 -8.47
CA SER A 29 -2.38 4.39 -9.52
C SER A 29 -1.71 4.32 -10.91
N SER A 30 -0.40 4.14 -10.94
CA SER A 30 0.41 4.03 -12.16
C SER A 30 0.12 2.73 -12.94
N GLN A 31 0.62 2.67 -14.17
CA GLN A 31 0.52 1.47 -14.99
C GLN A 31 1.32 0.30 -14.39
N ASP A 32 2.46 0.58 -13.76
CA ASP A 32 3.32 -0.43 -13.14
C ASP A 32 2.61 -1.08 -11.96
N GLY A 33 2.06 -0.28 -11.03
CA GLY A 33 1.30 -0.81 -9.90
C GLY A 33 0.06 -1.61 -10.31
N LYS A 34 -0.64 -1.19 -11.37
CA LYS A 34 -1.76 -1.96 -11.95
C LYS A 34 -1.29 -3.28 -12.58
N THR A 35 -0.15 -3.28 -13.25
CA THR A 35 0.44 -4.48 -13.87
C THR A 35 0.90 -5.45 -12.80
N TRP A 36 1.64 -4.96 -11.81
CA TRP A 36 2.04 -5.71 -10.63
C TRP A 36 0.82 -6.34 -9.94
N LYS A 37 -0.28 -5.60 -9.74
CA LYS A 37 -1.48 -6.12 -9.09
C LYS A 37 -2.05 -7.34 -9.84
N ARG A 38 -2.11 -7.27 -11.18
CA ARG A 38 -2.57 -8.39 -12.02
C ARG A 38 -1.62 -9.59 -11.94
N GLU A 39 -0.32 -9.37 -11.95
CA GLU A 39 0.67 -10.44 -11.87
C GLU A 39 0.69 -11.10 -10.49
N GLN A 40 0.64 -10.29 -9.43
CA GLN A 40 0.60 -10.77 -8.05
C GLN A 40 -0.67 -11.57 -7.78
N HIS A 41 -1.79 -11.15 -8.34
CA HIS A 41 -3.06 -11.89 -8.25
C HIS A 41 -2.96 -13.30 -8.85
N LYS A 42 -2.29 -13.44 -10.01
CA LYS A 42 -1.98 -14.75 -10.60
C LYS A 42 -1.01 -15.56 -9.74
N LYS A 43 0.05 -14.93 -9.21
CA LYS A 43 1.03 -15.58 -8.30
C LYS A 43 0.37 -16.09 -7.03
N GLN A 44 -0.58 -15.34 -6.48
CA GLN A 44 -1.42 -15.73 -5.33
C GLN A 44 -2.54 -16.70 -5.69
N LYS A 45 -2.61 -17.19 -6.94
CA LYS A 45 -3.62 -18.14 -7.41
C LYS A 45 -5.04 -17.65 -7.14
N TYR A 46 -5.27 -16.34 -7.30
CA TYR A 46 -6.58 -15.70 -7.13
C TYR A 46 -7.10 -15.68 -5.68
N ARG A 47 -6.23 -15.91 -4.69
CA ARG A 47 -6.58 -16.02 -3.26
C ARG A 47 -6.10 -14.82 -2.44
N CYS A 48 -6.80 -14.57 -1.35
CA CYS A 48 -6.35 -13.67 -0.30
C CYS A 48 -5.02 -14.17 0.28
N ALA A 49 -4.08 -13.27 0.59
CA ALA A 49 -2.80 -13.63 1.19
C ALA A 49 -2.91 -14.07 2.66
N ASN A 50 -4.02 -13.71 3.34
CA ASN A 50 -4.30 -14.20 4.69
C ASN A 50 -4.53 -15.72 4.65
N PRO A 51 -3.71 -16.53 5.34
CA PRO A 51 -3.83 -18.00 5.32
C PRO A 51 -5.12 -18.51 5.98
N ASN A 52 -5.76 -17.70 6.81
CA ASN A 52 -7.02 -18.01 7.49
C ASN A 52 -8.24 -17.47 6.73
N CYS A 53 -8.10 -17.17 5.45
CA CYS A 53 -9.17 -16.63 4.61
C CYS A 53 -9.34 -17.46 3.33
N ASP A 54 -10.55 -17.97 3.14
CA ASP A 54 -10.90 -18.76 1.96
C ASP A 54 -11.39 -17.93 0.76
N PHE A 55 -11.24 -16.59 0.81
CA PHE A 55 -11.71 -15.72 -0.27
C PHE A 55 -10.89 -15.94 -1.56
N VAL A 56 -11.60 -16.26 -2.65
CA VAL A 56 -11.06 -16.45 -4.00
C VAL A 56 -11.89 -15.64 -4.99
N HIS A 57 -11.24 -14.90 -5.88
CA HIS A 57 -11.96 -14.17 -6.94
C HIS A 57 -11.08 -14.01 -8.19
N GLN A 58 -11.66 -14.21 -9.38
CA GLN A 58 -10.92 -14.20 -10.66
C GLN A 58 -10.51 -12.81 -11.14
N GLU A 59 -11.14 -11.77 -10.60
CA GLU A 59 -10.82 -10.37 -10.91
C GLU A 59 -9.97 -9.74 -9.80
N PRO A 60 -8.81 -9.13 -10.12
CA PRO A 60 -7.91 -8.50 -9.15
C PRO A 60 -8.51 -7.25 -8.47
N GLU A 61 -9.53 -6.62 -9.06
CA GLU A 61 -10.24 -5.46 -8.52
C GLU A 61 -10.89 -5.74 -7.17
N TYR A 62 -11.19 -7.01 -6.89
CA TYR A 62 -11.77 -7.47 -5.62
C TYR A 62 -10.74 -7.65 -4.50
N PHE A 63 -9.47 -7.31 -4.77
CA PHE A 63 -8.39 -7.35 -3.79
C PHE A 63 -7.79 -5.97 -3.59
N GLU A 64 -7.24 -5.73 -2.40
CA GLU A 64 -6.50 -4.53 -2.04
C GLU A 64 -5.02 -4.82 -1.94
N VAL A 65 -4.19 -3.86 -2.34
CA VAL A 65 -2.74 -3.92 -2.14
C VAL A 65 -2.43 -3.52 -0.70
N ASP A 66 -1.90 -4.46 0.06
CA ASP A 66 -1.48 -4.29 1.45
C ASP A 66 0.04 -4.41 1.59
N HIS A 67 0.59 -3.74 2.60
CA HIS A 67 2.00 -3.86 2.96
C HIS A 67 2.16 -4.92 4.05
N ILE A 68 2.95 -5.97 3.79
CA ILE A 68 3.31 -6.98 4.79
C ILE A 68 3.90 -6.28 6.03
N LYS A 69 4.95 -5.47 5.84
CA LYS A 69 5.48 -4.57 6.86
C LYS A 69 4.86 -3.18 6.71
N PRO A 70 4.19 -2.63 7.75
CA PRO A 70 3.49 -1.35 7.66
C PRO A 70 4.37 -0.18 7.22
N ILE A 71 3.87 0.66 6.30
CA ILE A 71 4.54 1.90 5.85
C ILE A 71 4.95 2.78 7.05
N LYS A 72 4.13 2.84 8.11
CA LYS A 72 4.40 3.69 9.28
C LYS A 72 5.73 3.35 9.96
N THR A 73 6.08 2.07 10.03
CA THR A 73 7.30 1.59 10.69
C THR A 73 8.41 1.24 9.69
N HIS A 74 8.07 1.00 8.43
CA HIS A 74 9.00 0.65 7.36
C HIS A 74 8.78 1.53 6.13
N PRO A 75 8.99 2.85 6.23
CA PRO A 75 8.69 3.79 5.15
C PRO A 75 9.51 3.55 3.88
N HIS A 76 10.72 3.01 4.01
CA HIS A 76 11.61 2.65 2.90
C HIS A 76 11.08 1.49 2.04
N LEU A 77 10.08 0.73 2.53
CA LEU A 77 9.45 -0.39 1.81
C LEU A 77 8.11 -0.01 1.17
N ALA A 78 7.79 1.28 1.06
CA ALA A 78 6.47 1.73 0.63
C ALA A 78 6.08 1.28 -0.79
N VAL A 79 7.07 1.11 -1.67
CA VAL A 79 6.91 0.63 -3.05
C VAL A 79 7.75 -0.62 -3.34
N ASP A 80 8.30 -1.26 -2.30
CA ASP A 80 9.01 -2.53 -2.47
C ASP A 80 7.98 -3.64 -2.69
N GLU A 81 7.89 -4.13 -3.93
CA GLU A 81 6.98 -5.18 -4.35
C GLU A 81 7.10 -6.47 -3.53
N LYS A 82 8.27 -6.76 -2.96
CA LYS A 82 8.47 -7.91 -2.06
C LYS A 82 7.80 -7.74 -0.70
N ASN A 83 7.48 -6.50 -0.34
CA ASN A 83 6.76 -6.13 0.87
C ASN A 83 5.25 -5.94 0.61
N LEU A 84 4.76 -6.21 -0.61
CA LEU A 84 3.36 -6.03 -0.97
C LEU A 84 2.66 -7.39 -1.15
N GLN A 85 1.38 -7.42 -0.79
CA GLN A 85 0.51 -8.58 -0.94
C GLN A 85 -0.91 -8.15 -1.32
N LEU A 86 -1.73 -9.10 -1.77
CA LEU A 86 -3.14 -8.86 -2.04
C LEU A 86 -4.02 -9.48 -0.96
N LEU A 87 -4.81 -8.65 -0.30
CA LEU A 87 -5.81 -9.06 0.68
C LEU A 87 -7.22 -8.79 0.16
N CYS A 88 -8.20 -9.60 0.56
CA CYS A 88 -9.59 -9.23 0.36
C CYS A 88 -9.94 -8.00 1.24
N PRO A 89 -10.96 -7.18 0.87
CA PRO A 89 -11.30 -5.97 1.62
C PRO A 89 -11.55 -6.20 3.12
N PRO A 90 -12.22 -7.30 3.57
CA PRO A 90 -12.37 -7.62 4.99
C PRO A 90 -11.02 -7.85 5.71
N CYS A 91 -10.11 -8.62 5.11
CA CYS A 91 -8.80 -8.88 5.71
C CYS A 91 -7.95 -7.62 5.75
N ASN A 92 -7.90 -6.86 4.65
CA ASN A 92 -7.17 -5.60 4.60
C ASN A 92 -7.65 -4.62 5.70
N ARG A 93 -8.97 -4.50 5.89
CA ARG A 93 -9.56 -3.66 6.94
C ARG A 93 -9.21 -4.16 8.34
N ARG A 94 -9.25 -5.47 8.57
CA ARG A 94 -8.92 -6.07 9.88
C ARG A 94 -7.46 -5.85 10.27
N LYS A 95 -6.53 -5.91 9.31
CA LYS A 95 -5.10 -5.64 9.56
C LYS A 95 -4.90 -4.16 9.90
N GLY A 96 -5.48 -3.29 9.09
CA GLY A 96 -5.31 -1.86 9.29
C GLY A 96 -3.86 -1.39 9.06
N PRO A 97 -3.59 -0.10 9.31
CA PRO A 97 -2.38 0.58 8.84
C PRO A 97 -1.12 0.36 9.69
N SER A 98 -1.26 -0.26 10.88
CA SER A 98 -0.18 -0.42 11.85
C SER A 98 0.13 -1.87 12.19
N ASP A 99 -0.73 -2.81 11.80
CA ASP A 99 -0.60 -4.19 12.20
C ASP A 99 0.35 -4.95 11.26
N LYS A 100 1.19 -5.78 11.88
CA LYS A 100 2.25 -6.52 11.21
C LYS A 100 1.74 -7.85 10.66
N GLU A 101 0.60 -8.35 11.14
CA GLU A 101 0.20 -9.73 10.90
C GLU A 101 -1.31 -9.86 10.70
N ILE A 102 -1.69 -10.61 9.66
CA ILE A 102 -3.00 -11.23 9.46
C ILE A 102 -2.82 -12.59 8.80
#